data_AF-A0A432QCQ9-F1
#
_entry.id   AF-A0A432QCQ9-F1
#
_cell.length_a   1.000
_cell.length_b   1.000
_cell.length_c   1.000
_cell.angle_alpha   90.00
_cell.angle_beta   90.00
_cell.angle_gamma   90.00
#
_symmetry.space_group_name_H-M   'P 1'
#
loop_
_entity.id
_entity.type
_entity.pdbx_description
1 polymer ?
#
loop_
_entity_poly.entity_id
_entity_poly.type
_entity_poly.pdbx_seq_one_letter_code
_entity_poly.pdbx_strand_id
1 'polypeptide(L)'
;MKTSCVFIVLVMLLFTGGCVQTGYLDGNSASVAPAVVFEPSESSSLLSCMSEVQGLTRKDLVSYSAEVADRLDQEAEEDVIKYICLSLHPNAAYKQFKRGKKLLNQYVTDHPDSSGDMLGLLLLVNQLDRARVAGFSGRSRLQEERDRLAAQVASCEMEAKQSQSHIQELQRQIDQLKNIENIIKNREHTK
;
A
#
# COMPACT_ATOMS: atom_id res chain seq x y z
N MET A 1 21.41 -36.40 -17.27
CA MET A 1 20.32 -37.01 -16.48
C MET A 1 20.94 -37.75 -15.29
N LYS A 2 20.30 -37.64 -14.11
CA LYS A 2 20.46 -38.49 -12.91
C LYS A 2 21.71 -38.30 -12.03
N THR A 3 21.72 -37.25 -11.19
CA THR A 3 22.44 -37.30 -9.89
C THR A 3 21.76 -36.53 -8.74
N SER A 4 20.62 -35.87 -8.95
CA SER A 4 20.00 -35.03 -7.90
C SER A 4 18.97 -35.72 -6.99
N CYS A 5 18.63 -36.99 -7.22
CA CYS A 5 17.63 -37.69 -6.38
C CYS A 5 18.22 -38.49 -5.21
N VAL A 6 19.54 -38.68 -5.14
CA VAL A 6 20.15 -39.55 -4.09
C VAL A 6 20.31 -38.81 -2.76
N PHE A 7 20.49 -37.48 -2.78
CA PHE A 7 20.68 -36.70 -1.55
C PHE A 7 19.39 -36.46 -0.76
N ILE A 8 18.22 -36.48 -1.41
CA ILE A 8 16.93 -36.22 -0.74
C ILE A 8 16.48 -37.44 0.08
N VAL A 9 16.92 -38.65 -0.27
CA VAL A 9 16.54 -39.87 0.47
C VAL A 9 17.42 -40.10 1.72
N LEU A 10 18.66 -39.60 1.73
CA LEU A 10 19.58 -39.83 2.86
C LEU A 10 19.22 -39.00 4.11
N VAL A 11 18.63 -37.81 3.94
CA VAL A 11 18.26 -36.93 5.07
C VAL A 11 16.95 -37.36 5.73
N MET A 12 16.07 -38.05 5.00
CA MET A 12 14.81 -38.61 5.54
C MET A 12 15.01 -39.87 6.39
N LEU A 13 16.15 -40.58 6.26
CA LEU A 13 16.43 -41.80 7.04
C LEU A 13 17.07 -41.54 8.41
N LEU A 14 17.45 -40.30 8.72
CA LEU A 14 18.05 -39.93 10.01
C LEU A 14 17.02 -39.53 11.08
N PHE A 15 15.72 -39.45 10.74
CA PHE A 15 14.65 -39.13 11.70
C PHE A 15 13.81 -40.32 12.17
N THR A 16 14.10 -41.55 11.72
CA THR A 16 13.42 -42.77 12.20
C THR A 16 14.27 -43.61 13.16
N GLY A 17 15.29 -43.01 13.78
CA GLY A 17 16.02 -43.60 14.90
C GLY A 17 15.16 -43.62 16.16
N GLY A 18 14.41 -44.71 16.35
CA GLY A 18 13.60 -44.92 17.53
C GLY A 18 14.43 -45.01 18.80
N CYS A 19 13.97 -44.34 19.85
CA CYS A 19 14.29 -44.71 21.22
C CYS A 19 13.49 -45.98 21.57
N VAL A 20 14.07 -47.15 21.33
CA VAL A 20 13.65 -48.37 22.05
C VAL A 20 14.23 -48.28 23.45
N GLN A 21 13.41 -47.85 24.41
CA GLN A 21 13.72 -48.00 25.82
C GLN A 21 12.95 -49.22 26.33
N THR A 22 13.65 -50.37 26.36
CA THR A 22 13.21 -51.56 27.07
C THR A 22 13.25 -51.27 28.57
N GLY A 23 12.10 -50.87 29.11
CA GLY A 23 11.82 -50.74 30.54
C GLY A 23 10.79 -51.77 30.96
N TYR A 24 11.15 -52.54 31.98
CA TYR A 24 10.40 -53.62 32.63
C TYR A 24 8.93 -53.29 32.97
N LEU A 25 8.10 -54.32 32.95
CA LEU A 25 6.75 -54.38 33.52
C LEU A 25 6.74 -53.89 34.98
N ASP A 26 5.91 -52.91 35.32
CA ASP A 26 4.86 -53.07 36.35
C ASP A 26 4.00 -51.81 36.54
N GLY A 27 2.69 -52.02 36.74
CA GLY A 27 1.84 -51.14 37.56
C GLY A 27 1.25 -49.87 36.91
N ASN A 28 -0.06 -49.93 36.63
CA ASN A 28 -1.03 -48.81 36.65
C ASN A 28 -0.48 -47.38 36.57
N SER A 29 -0.59 -46.74 35.40
CA SER A 29 -0.91 -45.30 35.28
C SER A 29 -1.30 -45.00 33.84
N ALA A 30 -2.53 -44.57 33.62
CA ALA A 30 -2.98 -44.03 32.34
C ALA A 30 -2.14 -42.78 32.02
N SER A 31 -1.21 -42.88 31.07
CA SER A 31 -0.48 -41.73 30.57
C SER A 31 -1.38 -40.96 29.60
N VAL A 32 -1.84 -39.80 30.06
CA VAL A 32 -2.44 -38.77 29.20
C VAL A 32 -1.33 -38.29 28.25
N ALA A 33 -1.52 -38.45 26.94
CA ALA A 33 -0.62 -37.86 25.96
C ALA A 33 -0.52 -36.35 26.20
N PRO A 34 0.67 -35.74 26.17
CA PRO A 34 0.79 -34.29 26.38
C PRO A 34 0.02 -33.59 25.27
N ALA A 35 -1.06 -32.92 25.65
CA ALA A 35 -1.73 -31.98 24.75
C ALA A 35 -0.70 -30.90 24.42
N VAL A 36 -0.29 -30.82 23.16
CA VAL A 36 0.48 -29.68 22.66
C VAL A 36 -0.47 -28.49 22.72
N VAL A 37 -0.40 -27.74 23.82
CA VAL A 37 -1.07 -26.46 23.95
C VAL A 37 -0.25 -25.50 23.08
N PHE A 38 -0.74 -25.21 21.87
CA PHE A 38 -0.27 -24.05 21.13
C PHE A 38 -0.69 -22.83 21.94
N GLU A 39 0.24 -22.28 22.74
CA GLU A 39 0.02 -20.95 23.30
C GLU A 39 -0.02 -19.96 22.13
N PRO A 40 -1.11 -19.20 21.99
CA PRO A 40 -1.20 -18.18 20.95
C PRO A 40 -0.06 -17.19 21.15
N SER A 41 0.86 -17.11 20.19
CA SER A 41 1.88 -16.06 20.21
C SER A 41 1.22 -14.69 20.05
N GLU A 42 1.80 -13.64 20.58
CA GLU A 42 1.32 -12.26 20.41
C GLU A 42 1.17 -11.86 18.94
N SER A 43 2.02 -12.42 18.06
CA SER A 43 1.93 -12.29 16.60
C SER A 43 0.65 -12.90 16.05
N SER A 44 0.18 -14.04 16.58
CA SER A 44 -1.06 -14.68 16.17
C SER A 44 -2.29 -13.85 16.54
N SER A 45 -2.29 -13.21 17.71
CA SER A 45 -3.36 -12.29 18.13
C SER A 45 -3.45 -11.07 17.23
N LEU A 46 -2.30 -10.49 16.85
CA LEU A 46 -2.26 -9.34 15.95
C LEU A 46 -2.71 -9.72 14.54
N LEU A 47 -2.28 -10.87 14.03
CA LEU A 47 -2.70 -11.38 12.72
C LEU A 47 -4.20 -11.75 12.69
N SER A 48 -4.73 -12.34 13.78
CA SER A 48 -6.18 -12.57 13.92
C SER A 48 -6.94 -11.25 13.88
N CYS A 49 -6.50 -10.26 14.65
CA CYS A 49 -7.09 -8.93 14.61
C CYS A 49 -7.06 -8.34 13.20
N MET A 50 -5.94 -8.45 12.47
CA MET A 50 -5.84 -7.97 11.08
C MET A 50 -6.84 -8.64 10.15
N SER A 51 -7.10 -9.94 10.33
CA SER A 51 -8.13 -10.67 9.59
C SER A 51 -9.53 -10.19 9.94
N GLU A 52 -9.81 -9.95 11.21
CA GLU A 52 -11.11 -9.48 11.70
C GLU A 52 -11.45 -8.07 11.20
N VAL A 53 -10.45 -7.17 11.16
CA VAL A 53 -10.66 -5.77 10.74
C VAL A 53 -10.68 -5.57 9.23
N GLN A 54 -10.35 -6.59 8.42
CA GLN A 54 -10.24 -6.48 6.96
C GLN A 54 -11.55 -6.03 6.29
N GLY A 55 -12.70 -6.37 6.87
CA GLY A 55 -14.03 -6.01 6.37
C GLY A 55 -14.52 -4.61 6.76
N LEU A 56 -13.76 -3.87 7.57
CA LEU A 56 -14.23 -2.59 8.09
C LEU A 56 -14.32 -1.51 7.02
N THR A 57 -15.44 -0.78 7.02
CA THR A 57 -15.56 0.41 6.20
C THR A 57 -14.61 1.51 6.71
N ARG A 58 -14.29 2.48 5.86
CA ARG A 58 -13.46 3.62 6.27
C ARG A 58 -14.07 4.41 7.43
N LYS A 59 -15.39 4.52 7.49
CA LYS A 59 -16.09 5.24 8.57
C LYS A 59 -15.94 4.50 9.91
N ASP A 60 -16.16 3.20 9.90
CA ASP A 60 -16.07 2.37 11.10
C ASP A 60 -14.64 2.30 11.61
N LEU A 61 -13.67 2.16 10.69
CA LEU A 61 -12.25 2.21 11.02
C LEU A 61 -11.86 3.51 11.73
N VAL A 62 -12.33 4.66 11.22
CA VAL A 62 -12.05 5.96 11.85
C VAL A 62 -12.65 6.00 13.26
N SER A 63 -13.90 5.56 13.41
CA SER A 63 -14.57 5.53 14.71
C SER A 63 -13.83 4.63 15.72
N TYR A 64 -13.57 3.37 15.36
CA TYR A 64 -12.89 2.42 16.24
C TYR A 64 -11.46 2.85 16.55
N SER A 65 -10.74 3.41 15.57
CA SER A 65 -9.38 3.88 15.79
C SER A 65 -9.31 5.08 16.73
N ALA A 66 -10.29 5.98 16.70
CA ALA A 66 -10.37 7.11 17.63
C ALA A 66 -10.67 6.61 19.05
N GLU A 67 -11.63 5.70 19.20
CA GLU A 67 -11.99 5.12 20.48
C GLU A 67 -10.83 4.40 21.16
N VAL A 68 -10.08 3.58 20.41
CA VAL A 68 -8.87 2.91 20.94
C VAL A 68 -7.74 3.93 21.18
N ALA A 69 -7.60 4.95 20.33
CA ALA A 69 -6.58 5.98 20.51
C ALA A 69 -6.76 6.79 21.81
N ASP A 70 -8.01 7.06 22.20
CA ASP A 70 -8.34 7.77 23.43
C ASP A 70 -8.01 6.95 24.70
N ARG A 71 -7.97 5.62 24.57
CA ARG A 71 -7.59 4.71 25.66
C ARG A 71 -6.09 4.40 25.73
N LEU A 72 -5.32 4.73 24.70
CA LEU A 72 -3.86 4.46 24.66
C LEU A 72 -3.09 5.11 25.82
N ASP A 73 -3.57 6.21 26.38
CA ASP A 73 -2.92 6.90 27.50
C ASP A 73 -2.91 6.06 28.79
N GLN A 74 -3.71 4.99 28.86
CA GLN A 74 -3.73 4.05 29.98
C GLN A 74 -2.70 2.92 29.84
N GLU A 75 -1.93 2.90 28.73
CA GLU A 75 -0.88 1.91 28.41
C GLU A 75 -1.29 0.44 28.57
N ALA A 76 -2.59 0.15 28.49
CA ALA A 76 -3.08 -1.21 28.49
C ALA A 76 -2.56 -1.94 27.23
N GLU A 77 -1.85 -3.04 27.44
CA GLU A 77 -1.18 -3.79 26.38
C GLU A 77 -2.14 -4.21 25.25
N GLU A 78 -3.37 -4.59 25.62
CA GLU A 78 -4.44 -4.95 24.69
C GLU A 78 -4.85 -3.77 23.79
N ASP A 79 -4.95 -2.56 24.33
CA ASP A 79 -5.29 -1.36 23.55
C ASP A 79 -4.15 -0.97 22.61
N VAL A 80 -2.89 -1.19 23.01
CA VAL A 80 -1.72 -1.01 22.15
C VAL A 80 -1.78 -1.96 20.96
N ILE A 81 -1.99 -3.26 21.18
CA ILE A 81 -2.09 -4.27 20.12
C ILE A 81 -3.28 -3.98 19.19
N LYS A 82 -4.47 -3.68 19.75
CA LYS A 82 -5.65 -3.29 18.96
C LYS A 82 -5.39 -2.06 18.11
N TYR A 83 -4.72 -1.04 18.66
CA TYR A 83 -4.38 0.15 17.90
C TYR A 83 -3.39 -0.16 16.78
N ILE A 84 -2.35 -0.97 17.04
CA ILE A 84 -1.40 -1.40 16.01
C ILE A 84 -2.16 -2.10 14.88
N CYS A 85 -3.01 -3.07 15.21
CA CYS A 85 -3.84 -3.78 14.24
C CYS A 85 -4.67 -2.83 13.36
N LEU A 86 -5.43 -1.91 13.96
CA LEU A 86 -6.25 -0.93 13.23
C LEU A 86 -5.40 0.00 12.35
N SER A 87 -4.19 0.34 12.80
CA SER A 87 -3.27 1.21 12.05
C SER A 87 -2.67 0.56 10.80
N LEU A 88 -2.58 -0.78 10.78
CA LEU A 88 -2.07 -1.56 9.67
C LEU A 88 -3.13 -1.82 8.58
N HIS A 89 -4.39 -1.46 8.85
CA HIS A 89 -5.47 -1.62 7.90
C HIS A 89 -5.24 -0.82 6.60
N PRO A 90 -5.61 -1.33 5.40
CA PRO A 90 -5.38 -0.65 4.12
C PRO A 90 -6.01 0.76 4.03
N ASN A 91 -7.16 0.96 4.67
CA ASN A 91 -7.86 2.24 4.70
C ASN A 91 -7.37 3.20 5.80
N ALA A 92 -6.42 2.79 6.65
CA ALA A 92 -5.89 3.64 7.71
C ALA A 92 -5.14 4.84 7.12
N ALA A 93 -5.26 6.00 7.75
CA ALA A 93 -4.53 7.19 7.32
C ALA A 93 -3.01 7.00 7.51
N TYR A 94 -2.19 7.62 6.66
CA TYR A 94 -0.73 7.45 6.76
C TYR A 94 -0.17 7.91 8.12
N LYS A 95 -0.73 8.96 8.71
CA LYS A 95 -0.36 9.40 10.09
C LYS A 95 -0.65 8.31 11.14
N GLN A 96 -1.80 7.66 11.04
CA GLN A 96 -2.20 6.56 11.93
C GLN A 96 -1.26 5.37 11.77
N PHE A 97 -0.97 4.98 10.52
CA PHE A 97 0.00 3.94 10.19
C PHE A 97 1.39 4.22 10.77
N LYS A 98 1.90 5.47 10.68
CA LYS A 98 3.19 5.84 11.29
C LYS A 98 3.18 5.72 12.80
N ARG A 99 2.09 6.15 13.47
CA ARG A 99 1.94 6.01 14.92
C ARG A 99 1.91 4.54 15.34
N GLY A 100 1.12 3.71 14.67
CA GLY A 100 1.06 2.28 14.99
C GLY A 100 2.35 1.52 14.68
N LYS A 101 3.08 1.88 13.62
CA LYS A 101 4.44 1.35 13.39
C LYS A 101 5.39 1.69 14.54
N LYS A 102 5.33 2.91 15.06
CA LYS A 102 6.16 3.32 16.21
C LYS A 102 5.80 2.49 17.45
N LEU A 103 4.51 2.30 17.72
CA LEU A 103 4.03 1.47 18.81
C LEU A 103 4.45 0.00 18.65
N LEU A 104 4.35 -0.56 17.44
CA LEU A 104 4.84 -1.93 17.16
C LEU A 104 6.34 -2.06 17.43
N ASN A 105 7.15 -1.08 17.01
CA ASN A 105 8.58 -1.08 17.27
C ASN A 105 8.88 -1.01 18.78
N GLN A 106 8.13 -0.18 19.51
CA GLN A 106 8.26 -0.07 20.96
C GLN A 106 7.85 -1.38 21.64
N TYR A 107 6.71 -1.94 21.26
CA TYR A 107 6.22 -3.23 21.75
C TYR A 107 7.25 -4.36 21.59
N VAL A 108 7.87 -4.49 20.40
CA VAL A 108 8.94 -5.46 20.14
C VAL A 108 10.20 -5.20 20.97
N THR A 109 10.48 -3.93 21.30
CA THR A 109 11.65 -3.56 22.12
C THR A 109 11.40 -3.88 23.60
N ASP A 110 10.18 -3.62 24.08
CA ASP A 110 9.78 -3.81 25.47
C ASP A 110 9.54 -5.30 25.79
N HIS A 111 9.28 -6.12 24.77
CA HIS A 111 9.11 -7.58 24.87
C HIS A 111 10.20 -8.30 24.07
N PRO A 112 11.46 -8.31 24.51
CA PRO A 112 12.55 -8.98 23.78
C PRO A 112 12.39 -10.50 23.71
N ASP A 113 11.57 -11.06 24.61
CA ASP A 113 11.16 -12.48 24.63
C ASP A 113 10.03 -12.78 23.64
N SER A 114 9.43 -11.74 23.04
CA SER A 114 8.44 -11.92 21.97
C SER A 114 9.08 -12.65 20.79
N SER A 115 8.36 -13.66 20.27
CA SER A 115 8.84 -14.55 19.22
C SER A 115 9.41 -13.78 18.02
N GLY A 116 10.39 -14.40 17.31
CA GLY A 116 10.97 -13.84 16.07
C GLY A 116 9.93 -13.45 15.01
N ASP A 117 8.70 -13.93 15.13
CA ASP A 117 7.56 -13.57 14.29
C ASP A 117 7.16 -12.09 14.43
N MET A 118 7.20 -11.51 15.64
CA MET A 118 6.89 -10.08 15.84
C MET A 118 7.97 -9.18 15.22
N LEU A 119 9.23 -9.61 15.28
CA LEU A 119 10.31 -8.95 14.55
C LEU A 119 10.11 -9.08 13.03
N GLY A 120 9.69 -10.25 12.55
CA GLY A 120 9.33 -10.48 11.15
C GLY A 120 8.20 -9.55 10.68
N LEU A 121 7.16 -9.40 11.49
CA LEU A 121 6.06 -8.47 11.22
C LEU A 121 6.56 -7.02 11.15
N LEU A 122 7.40 -6.58 12.08
CA LEU A 122 7.98 -5.24 12.07
C LEU A 122 8.79 -4.98 10.78
N LEU A 123 9.54 -5.97 10.30
CA LEU A 123 10.25 -5.87 9.02
C LEU A 123 9.28 -5.69 7.84
N LEU A 124 8.18 -6.45 7.79
CA LEU A 124 7.15 -6.31 6.77
C LEU A 124 6.49 -4.93 6.81
N VAL A 125 6.14 -4.43 7.99
CA VAL A 125 5.56 -3.09 8.16
C VAL A 125 6.53 -2.00 7.70
N ASN A 126 7.83 -2.17 7.95
CA ASN A 126 8.86 -1.24 7.44
C ASN A 126 8.98 -1.26 5.92
N GLN A 127 8.88 -2.43 5.29
CA GLN A 127 8.84 -2.52 3.81
C GLN A 127 7.58 -1.84 3.25
N LEU A 128 6.43 -2.04 3.90
CA LEU A 128 5.18 -1.38 3.53
C LEU A 128 5.27 0.14 3.66
N ASP A 129 5.90 0.67 4.71
CA ASP A 129 6.14 2.11 4.88
C ASP A 129 6.93 2.68 3.70
N ARG A 130 8.02 2.02 3.30
CA ARG A 130 8.83 2.43 2.13
C ARG A 130 8.02 2.41 0.84
N ALA A 131 7.26 1.34 0.61
CA ALA A 131 6.40 1.22 -0.56
C ALA A 131 5.31 2.32 -0.60
N ARG A 132 4.73 2.66 0.54
CA ARG A 132 3.70 3.70 0.67
C ARG A 132 4.27 5.11 0.42
N VAL A 133 5.48 5.39 0.92
CA VAL A 133 6.21 6.63 0.63
C VAL A 133 6.54 6.75 -0.85
N ALA A 134 7.09 5.69 -1.46
CA ALA A 134 7.40 5.66 -2.89
C ALA A 134 6.14 5.83 -3.77
N GLY A 135 5.02 5.22 -3.36
CA GLY A 135 3.74 5.41 -4.03
C GLY A 135 3.22 6.84 -3.92
N PHE A 136 3.41 7.51 -2.77
CA PHE A 136 3.03 8.90 -2.59
C PHE A 136 3.86 9.84 -3.47
N SER A 137 5.19 9.68 -3.49
CA SER A 137 6.06 10.50 -4.34
C SER A 137 5.78 10.31 -5.82
N GLY A 138 5.49 9.07 -6.25
CA GLY A 138 5.05 8.78 -7.61
C GLY A 138 3.74 9.48 -7.97
N ARG A 139 2.74 9.45 -7.08
CA ARG A 139 1.47 10.17 -7.29
C ARG A 139 1.64 11.68 -7.36
N SER A 140 2.45 12.26 -6.47
CA SER A 140 2.75 13.70 -6.49
C SER A 140 3.38 14.12 -7.81
N ARG A 141 4.36 13.35 -8.30
CA ARG A 141 4.99 13.60 -9.60
C ARG A 141 3.99 13.51 -10.76
N LEU A 142 3.14 12.48 -10.78
CA LEU A 142 2.10 12.34 -11.81
C LEU A 142 1.10 13.50 -11.77
N GLN A 143 0.79 14.02 -10.58
CA GLN A 143 -0.08 15.17 -10.42
C GLN A 143 0.58 16.46 -10.94
N GLU A 144 1.86 16.69 -10.64
CA GLU A 144 2.63 17.80 -11.21
C GLU A 144 2.72 17.72 -12.74
N GLU A 145 2.97 16.53 -13.30
CA GLU A 145 3.00 16.31 -14.74
C GLU A 145 1.62 16.58 -15.39
N ARG A 146 0.53 16.13 -14.76
CA ARG A 146 -0.84 16.45 -15.19
C ARG A 146 -1.07 17.96 -15.20
N ASP A 147 -0.70 18.67 -14.14
CA ASP A 147 -0.92 20.12 -14.01
C ASP A 147 -0.11 20.90 -15.05
N ARG A 148 1.13 20.47 -15.29
CA ARG A 148 1.97 21.03 -16.36
C ARG A 148 1.34 20.82 -17.74
N LEU A 149 0.85 19.61 -18.03
CA LEU A 149 0.20 19.32 -19.31
C LEU A 149 -1.10 20.10 -19.48
N ALA A 150 -1.91 20.23 -18.42
CA ALA A 150 -3.13 21.04 -18.45
C ALA A 150 -2.83 22.52 -18.77
N ALA A 151 -1.76 23.08 -18.19
CA ALA A 151 -1.32 24.43 -18.49
C ALA A 151 -0.84 24.59 -19.95
N GLN A 152 -0.12 23.60 -20.49
CA GLN A 152 0.31 23.60 -21.89
C GLN A 152 -0.86 23.53 -22.86
N VAL A 153 -1.86 22.70 -22.58
CA VAL A 153 -3.08 22.62 -23.38
C VAL A 153 -3.82 23.95 -23.38
N ALA A 154 -4.00 24.57 -22.21
CA ALA A 154 -4.64 25.88 -22.10
C ALA A 154 -3.89 26.97 -22.90
N SER A 155 -2.54 26.97 -22.87
CA SER A 155 -1.72 27.88 -23.68
C SER A 155 -1.94 27.66 -25.18
N CYS A 156 -1.89 26.40 -25.63
CA CYS A 156 -2.07 26.06 -27.03
C CYS A 156 -3.47 26.42 -27.53
N GLU A 157 -4.51 26.25 -26.71
CA GLU A 157 -5.88 26.66 -27.04
C GLU A 157 -6.00 28.19 -27.20
N MET A 158 -5.31 28.97 -26.37
CA MET A 158 -5.27 30.43 -26.52
C MET A 158 -4.56 30.85 -27.81
N GLU A 159 -3.40 30.27 -28.09
CA GLU A 159 -2.64 30.52 -29.32
C GLU A 159 -3.43 30.14 -30.58
N ALA A 160 -4.15 29.01 -30.53
CA ALA A 160 -5.03 28.59 -31.62
C ALA A 160 -6.17 29.58 -31.85
N LYS A 161 -6.82 30.07 -30.77
CA LYS A 161 -7.88 31.11 -30.86
C LYS A 161 -7.33 32.41 -31.43
N GLN A 162 -6.16 32.86 -30.99
CA GLN A 162 -5.52 34.05 -31.50
C GLN A 162 -5.17 33.92 -32.98
N SER A 163 -4.61 32.77 -33.37
CA SER A 163 -4.27 32.47 -34.78
C SER A 163 -5.52 32.43 -35.65
N GLN A 164 -6.62 31.83 -35.15
CA GLN A 164 -7.89 31.80 -35.87
C GLN A 164 -8.46 33.21 -36.07
N SER A 165 -8.38 34.08 -35.06
CA SER A 165 -8.79 35.49 -35.20
C SER A 165 -7.93 36.22 -36.24
N HIS A 166 -6.62 35.98 -36.25
CA HIS A 166 -5.71 36.59 -37.23
C HIS A 166 -6.04 36.12 -38.66
N ILE A 167 -6.29 34.83 -38.84
CA ILE A 167 -6.68 34.25 -40.14
C ILE A 167 -7.98 34.89 -40.65
N GLN A 168 -8.98 35.09 -39.78
CA GLN A 168 -10.23 35.73 -40.16
C GLN A 168 -10.03 37.19 -40.63
N GLU A 169 -9.15 37.93 -39.97
CA GLU A 169 -8.82 39.29 -40.38
C GLU A 169 -8.11 39.34 -41.73
N LEU A 170 -7.12 38.46 -41.95
CA LEU A 170 -6.45 38.35 -43.25
C LEU A 170 -7.43 37.96 -44.37
N GLN A 171 -8.37 37.06 -44.09
CA GLN A 171 -9.40 36.68 -45.06
C GLN A 171 -10.26 37.88 -45.46
N ARG A 172 -10.63 38.72 -44.48
CA ARG A 172 -11.39 39.96 -44.74
C ARG A 172 -10.61 40.94 -45.61
N GLN A 173 -9.31 41.08 -45.39
CA GLN A 173 -8.43 41.92 -46.22
C GLN A 173 -8.31 41.39 -47.64
N ILE A 174 -8.18 40.07 -47.82
CA ILE A 174 -8.16 39.43 -49.14
C ILE A 174 -9.46 39.72 -49.90
N ASP A 175 -10.62 39.63 -49.24
CA ASP A 175 -11.91 39.90 -49.88
C ASP A 175 -12.09 41.37 -50.25
N GLN A 176 -11.56 42.30 -49.43
CA GLN A 176 -11.50 43.71 -49.79
C GLN A 176 -10.64 43.96 -51.02
N LEU A 177 -9.46 43.35 -51.09
CA LEU A 177 -8.56 43.48 -52.25
C LEU A 177 -9.20 42.92 -53.53
N LYS A 178 -9.88 41.78 -53.46
CA LYS A 178 -10.64 41.22 -54.59
C LYS A 178 -11.73 42.17 -55.08
N ASN A 179 -12.43 42.84 -54.16
CA ASN A 179 -13.46 43.82 -54.53
C ASN A 179 -12.85 45.02 -55.26
N ILE A 180 -11.73 45.55 -54.76
CA ILE A 180 -10.98 46.63 -55.42
C ILE A 180 -10.52 46.20 -56.82
N GLU A 181 -9.99 44.98 -56.96
CA GLU A 181 -9.57 44.43 -58.25
C GLU A 181 -10.73 44.38 -59.25
N ASN A 182 -11.92 43.93 -58.82
CA ASN A 182 -13.11 43.89 -59.67
C ASN A 182 -13.56 45.30 -60.10
N ILE A 183 -13.48 46.29 -59.20
CA ILE A 183 -13.79 47.70 -59.54
C ILE A 183 -12.82 48.22 -60.60
N ILE A 184 -11.53 47.93 -60.47
CA ILE A 184 -10.50 48.34 -61.44
C ILE A 184 -10.78 47.69 -62.80
N LYS A 185 -10.97 46.36 -62.85
CA LYS A 185 -11.29 45.62 -64.09
C LYS A 185 -12.53 46.17 -64.79
N ASN A 186 -13.60 46.45 -64.04
CA ASN A 186 -14.83 47.01 -64.62
C ASN A 186 -14.60 48.40 -65.23
N ARG A 187 -13.75 49.24 -64.62
CA ARG A 187 -13.39 50.56 -65.15
C ARG A 187 -12.51 50.50 -66.39
N GLU A 188 -11.64 49.49 -66.49
CA GLU A 188 -10.82 49.27 -67.68
C GLU A 188 -11.66 48.80 -68.87
N HIS A 189 -12.68 47.96 -68.65
CA HIS A 189 -13.58 47.49 -69.71
C HIS A 189 -14.60 48.55 -70.20
N THR A 190 -14.78 49.66 -69.49
CA THR A 190 -15.70 50.75 -69.89
C THR A 190 -15.02 51.89 -70.66
N LYS A 191 -13.71 51.79 -70.92
CA LYS A 191 -12.97 52.69 -71.82
C LYS A 191 -12.84 52.10 -73.22
#